data_AF-A0A957C3Q2-F1
#
_entry.id   AF-A0A957C3Q2-F1
#
_cell.length_a   1.000
_cell.length_b   1.000
_cell.length_c   1.000
_cell.angle_alpha   90.00
_cell.angle_beta   90.00
_cell.angle_gamma   90.00
#
_symmetry.space_group_name_H-M   'P 1'
#
loop_
_entity.id
_entity.type
_entity.pdbx_description
1 polymer ?
#
loop_
_entity_poly.entity_id
_entity_poly.type
_entity_poly.pdbx_seq_one_letter_code
_entity_poly.pdbx_strand_id
1 'polypeptide(L)'
;GQKKALEIWFLCRQYSSSEAEEMGMVNTVVPLKDLEAEALQWSREILTKSPTALRFIKAGLNAELDGQTGVQVLAGHATMLFYQTEEGSEGKNAFLEKRQPDFSKFPRRP
;
A
#
# COMPACT_ATOMS: atom_id res chain seq x y z
N GLY A 1 9.21 13.96 -11.28
CA GLY A 1 8.28 14.23 -12.42
C GLY A 1 8.97 14.04 -13.76
N GLN A 2 8.21 13.97 -14.88
CA GLN A 2 8.73 13.56 -16.20
C GLN A 2 9.97 14.34 -16.68
N LYS A 3 10.01 15.68 -16.53
CA LYS A 3 11.16 16.49 -16.97
C LYS A 3 12.47 16.08 -16.30
N LYS A 4 12.48 15.95 -14.97
CA LYS A 4 13.68 15.54 -14.22
C LYS A 4 14.09 14.09 -14.51
N ALA A 5 13.12 13.20 -14.70
CA ALA A 5 13.41 11.83 -15.12
C ALA A 5 14.16 11.79 -16.47
N LEU A 6 13.70 12.55 -17.47
CA LEU A 6 14.38 12.62 -18.78
C LEU A 6 15.77 13.25 -18.69
N GLU A 7 15.95 14.28 -17.87
CA GLU A 7 17.27 14.90 -17.62
C GLU A 7 18.28 13.87 -17.10
N ILE A 8 17.88 13.08 -16.09
CA ILE A 8 18.72 12.03 -15.49
C ILE A 8 19.09 10.98 -16.54
N TRP A 9 18.10 10.46 -17.28
CA TRP A 9 18.31 9.39 -18.24
C TRP A 9 19.13 9.80 -19.47
N PHE A 10 18.96 11.02 -19.97
CA PHE A 10 19.65 11.46 -21.19
C PHE A 10 21.06 11.97 -20.92
N LEU A 11 21.29 12.57 -19.75
CA LEU A 11 22.56 13.23 -19.45
C LEU A 11 23.47 12.42 -18.52
N CYS A 12 22.95 11.40 -17.84
CA CYS A 12 23.71 10.51 -16.95
C CYS A 12 24.57 11.26 -15.92
N ARG A 13 24.10 12.42 -15.44
CA ARG A 13 24.82 13.23 -14.45
C ARG A 13 24.68 12.62 -13.06
N GLN A 14 25.66 12.93 -12.20
CA GLN A 14 25.57 12.64 -10.77
C GLN A 14 24.89 13.81 -10.05
N TYR A 15 24.13 13.49 -9.02
CA TYR A 15 23.41 14.45 -8.19
C TYR A 15 23.78 14.20 -6.73
N SER A 16 24.01 15.27 -5.99
CA SER A 16 24.24 15.25 -4.54
C SER A 16 22.96 14.87 -3.78
N SER A 17 23.10 14.56 -2.49
CA SER A 17 21.96 14.27 -1.62
C SER A 17 20.99 15.45 -1.53
N SER A 18 21.49 16.68 -1.45
CA SER A 18 20.67 17.90 -1.42
C SER A 18 19.87 18.09 -2.72
N GLU A 19 20.50 17.91 -3.89
CA GLU A 19 19.78 18.00 -5.17
C GLU A 19 18.70 16.91 -5.29
N ALA A 20 18.98 15.69 -4.81
CA ALA A 20 18.03 14.58 -4.81
C ALA A 20 16.82 14.86 -3.90
N GLU A 21 17.01 15.51 -2.75
CA GLU A 21 15.94 15.93 -1.85
C GLU A 21 15.10 17.04 -2.46
N GLU A 22 15.73 18.09 -3.01
CA GLU A 22 15.05 19.21 -3.67
C GLU A 22 14.16 18.77 -4.85
N MET A 23 14.56 17.73 -5.59
CA MET A 23 13.77 17.20 -6.70
C MET A 23 12.73 16.12 -6.29
N GLY A 24 12.66 15.78 -5.00
CA GLY A 24 11.74 14.78 -4.44
C GLY A 24 12.09 13.34 -4.78
N MET A 25 13.36 13.03 -5.04
CA MET A 25 13.84 11.67 -5.28
C MET A 25 14.07 10.91 -3.96
N VAL A 26 14.54 11.61 -2.92
CA VAL A 26 14.64 11.09 -1.54
C VAL A 26 13.74 11.88 -0.62
N ASN A 27 13.31 11.27 0.49
CA ASN A 27 12.39 11.92 1.43
C ASN A 27 13.08 12.85 2.44
N THR A 28 14.32 12.54 2.85
CA THR A 28 15.10 13.38 3.77
C THR A 28 16.61 13.11 3.63
N VAL A 29 17.45 14.08 4.01
CA VAL A 29 18.92 13.95 4.05
C VAL A 29 19.44 14.19 5.47
N VAL A 30 20.25 13.26 5.97
CA VAL A 30 20.89 13.33 7.29
C VAL A 30 22.39 13.07 7.21
N PRO A 31 23.20 13.48 8.22
CA PRO A 31 24.61 13.10 8.28
C PRO A 31 24.78 11.57 8.26
N LEU A 32 25.84 11.08 7.60
CA LEU A 32 26.07 9.64 7.43
C LEU A 32 26.04 8.85 8.75
N LYS A 33 26.58 9.43 9.82
CA LYS A 33 26.62 8.83 11.17
C LYS A 33 25.22 8.61 11.79
N ASP A 34 24.21 9.35 11.32
CA ASP A 34 22.85 9.35 11.87
C ASP A 34 21.87 8.58 10.95
N LEU A 35 22.33 8.09 9.79
CA LEU A 35 21.50 7.43 8.77
C LEU A 35 20.67 6.26 9.33
N GLU A 36 21.28 5.39 10.11
CA GLU A 36 20.58 4.25 10.72
C GLU A 36 19.59 4.71 11.79
N ALA A 37 19.96 5.70 12.60
CA ALA A 37 19.11 6.23 13.65
C ALA A 37 17.82 6.84 13.08
N GLU A 38 17.94 7.64 12.02
CA GLU A 38 16.80 8.24 11.32
C GLU A 38 15.91 7.17 10.67
N ALA A 39 16.50 6.19 9.97
CA ALA A 39 15.76 5.10 9.35
C ALA A 39 14.97 4.26 10.37
N LEU A 40 15.58 3.99 11.54
CA LEU A 40 14.93 3.28 12.63
C LEU A 40 13.83 4.12 13.29
N GLN A 41 14.02 5.43 13.39
CA GLN A 41 12.97 6.33 13.88
C GLN A 41 11.74 6.26 12.97
N TRP A 42 11.89 6.43 11.66
CA TRP A 42 10.79 6.34 10.69
C TRP A 42 10.10 4.97 10.75
N SER A 43 10.89 3.90 10.84
CA SER A 43 10.37 2.53 10.98
C SER A 43 9.53 2.38 12.24
N ARG A 44 9.98 2.91 13.38
CA ARG A 44 9.23 2.90 14.64
C ARG A 44 7.93 3.70 14.52
N GLU A 45 7.93 4.83 13.83
CA GLU A 45 6.72 5.62 13.59
C GLU A 45 5.71 4.86 12.73
N ILE A 46 6.15 4.16 11.68
CA ILE A 46 5.29 3.30 10.84
C ILE A 46 4.68 2.16 11.67
N LEU A 47 5.47 1.56 12.57
CA LEU A 47 5.02 0.47 13.44
C LEU A 47 3.91 0.89 14.41
N THR A 48 3.71 2.19 14.66
CA THR A 48 2.57 2.66 15.47
C THR A 48 1.26 2.80 14.68
N LYS A 49 1.26 2.55 13.37
CA LYS A 49 0.09 2.75 12.50
C LYS A 49 -0.63 1.41 12.23
N SER A 50 -1.86 1.48 11.73
CA SER A 50 -2.62 0.27 11.38
C SER A 50 -1.95 -0.47 10.22
N PRO A 51 -1.47 -1.72 10.41
CA PRO A 51 -0.84 -2.48 9.34
C PRO A 51 -1.81 -2.78 8.19
N THR A 52 -3.11 -2.92 8.51
CA THR A 52 -4.18 -3.06 7.51
C THR A 52 -4.35 -1.77 6.71
N ALA A 53 -4.36 -0.59 7.35
CA ALA A 53 -4.47 0.66 6.59
C ALA A 53 -3.26 0.86 5.66
N LEU A 54 -2.04 0.64 6.19
CA LEU A 54 -0.80 0.82 5.43
C LEU A 54 -0.75 -0.05 4.18
N ARG A 55 -1.11 -1.34 4.27
CA ARG A 55 -1.09 -2.23 3.09
C ARG A 55 -2.12 -1.81 2.03
N PHE A 56 -3.30 -1.33 2.43
CA PHE A 56 -4.32 -0.86 1.49
C PHE A 56 -3.90 0.44 0.81
N ILE A 57 -3.35 1.39 1.56
CA ILE A 57 -2.83 2.65 1.01
C ILE A 57 -1.74 2.36 -0.02
N LYS A 58 -0.78 1.48 0.31
CA LYS A 58 0.29 1.08 -0.62
C LYS A 58 -0.27 0.41 -1.88
N ALA A 59 -1.20 -0.54 -1.74
CA ALA A 59 -1.82 -1.22 -2.88
C ALA A 59 -2.63 -0.25 -3.75
N GLY A 60 -3.34 0.71 -3.14
CA GLY A 60 -4.11 1.73 -3.86
C GLY A 60 -3.23 2.69 -4.66
N LEU A 61 -2.13 3.18 -4.08
CA LEU A 61 -1.16 4.02 -4.78
C LEU A 61 -0.52 3.28 -5.96
N ASN A 62 -0.19 2.00 -5.79
CA ASN A 62 0.36 1.19 -6.88
C ASN A 62 -0.67 0.90 -7.97
N ALA A 63 -1.97 0.77 -7.64
CA ALA A 63 -3.02 0.51 -8.62
C ALA A 63 -3.18 1.62 -9.66
N GLU A 64 -2.85 2.86 -9.32
CA GLU A 64 -2.82 3.98 -10.26
C GLU A 64 -1.78 3.78 -11.36
N LEU A 65 -0.61 3.23 -11.01
CA LEU A 65 0.55 3.12 -11.91
C LEU A 65 0.61 1.76 -12.63
N ASP A 66 0.20 0.69 -11.96
CA ASP A 66 0.36 -0.69 -12.43
C ASP A 66 -0.89 -1.25 -13.14
N GLY A 67 -1.95 -0.44 -13.26
CA GLY A 67 -3.19 -0.82 -13.93
C GLY A 67 -3.82 -2.09 -13.37
N GLN A 68 -4.09 -3.08 -14.23
CA GLN A 68 -4.78 -4.32 -13.82
C GLN A 68 -4.01 -5.11 -12.75
N THR A 69 -2.68 -5.12 -12.79
CA THR A 69 -1.88 -5.83 -11.78
C THR A 69 -2.00 -5.18 -10.41
N GLY A 70 -1.97 -3.84 -10.33
CA GLY A 70 -2.16 -3.13 -9.07
C GLY A 70 -3.60 -3.27 -8.54
N VAL A 71 -4.61 -3.21 -9.42
CA VAL A 71 -6.01 -3.48 -9.06
C VAL A 71 -6.18 -4.90 -8.51
N GLN A 72 -5.51 -5.90 -9.09
CA GLN A 72 -5.55 -7.28 -8.58
C GLN A 72 -5.04 -7.38 -7.13
N VAL A 73 -3.93 -6.72 -6.80
CA VAL A 73 -3.37 -6.71 -5.45
C VAL A 73 -4.33 -6.04 -4.47
N LEU A 74 -4.90 -4.88 -4.84
CA LEU A 74 -5.87 -4.17 -4.04
C LEU A 74 -7.14 -4.99 -3.80
N ALA A 75 -7.70 -5.60 -4.85
CA ALA A 75 -8.86 -6.47 -4.77
C ALA A 75 -8.59 -7.70 -3.88
N GLY A 76 -7.38 -8.29 -3.97
CA GLY A 76 -6.97 -9.38 -3.09
C GLY A 76 -6.97 -9.00 -1.61
N HIS A 77 -6.55 -7.77 -1.27
CA HIS A 77 -6.64 -7.26 0.10
C HIS A 77 -8.11 -7.07 0.55
N ALA A 78 -8.97 -6.56 -0.34
CA ALA A 78 -10.40 -6.42 -0.08
C ALA A 78 -11.07 -7.78 0.17
N THR A 79 -10.77 -8.81 -0.64
CA THR A 79 -11.26 -10.18 -0.45
C THR A 79 -10.81 -10.75 0.89
N MET A 80 -9.57 -10.51 1.30
CA MET A 80 -9.07 -10.94 2.61
C MET A 80 -9.85 -10.32 3.76
N LEU A 81 -10.18 -9.02 3.69
CA LEU A 81 -11.05 -8.37 4.69
C LEU A 81 -12.48 -8.92 4.66
N PHE A 82 -13.03 -9.17 3.47
CA PHE A 82 -14.36 -9.75 3.33
C PHE A 82 -14.45 -11.13 3.99
N TYR A 83 -13.43 -11.98 3.86
CA TYR A 83 -13.39 -13.28 4.52
C TYR A 83 -13.31 -13.23 6.05
N GLN A 84 -13.03 -12.06 6.64
CA GLN A 84 -13.06 -11.86 8.08
C GLN A 84 -14.43 -11.39 8.59
N THR A 85 -15.40 -11.13 7.72
CA THR A 85 -16.75 -10.72 8.12
C THR A 85 -17.66 -11.92 8.37
N GLU A 86 -18.74 -11.68 9.10
CA GLU A 86 -19.81 -12.68 9.29
C GLU A 86 -20.50 -13.02 7.97
N GLU A 87 -20.63 -12.05 7.05
CA GLU A 87 -21.21 -12.26 5.73
C GLU A 87 -20.34 -13.20 4.88
N GLY A 88 -19.02 -13.00 4.86
CA GLY A 88 -18.09 -13.91 4.21
C GLY A 88 -18.11 -15.31 4.82
N SER A 89 -18.24 -15.38 6.15
CA SER A 89 -18.34 -16.65 6.88
C SER A 89 -19.64 -17.41 6.58
N GLU A 90 -20.78 -16.74 6.45
CA GLU A 90 -22.07 -17.34 6.11
C GLU A 90 -22.01 -18.11 4.78
N GLY A 91 -21.44 -17.48 3.74
CA GLY A 91 -21.31 -18.13 2.42
C GLY A 91 -20.47 -19.41 2.49
N LYS A 92 -19.33 -19.34 3.19
CA LYS A 92 -18.46 -20.51 3.41
C LYS A 92 -19.18 -21.62 4.19
N ASN A 93 -19.84 -21.27 5.30
CA ASN A 93 -20.49 -22.24 6.18
C ASN A 93 -21.68 -22.91 5.49
N ALA A 94 -22.53 -22.14 4.80
CA ALA A 94 -23.65 -22.68 4.04
C ALA A 94 -23.20 -23.70 2.98
N PHE A 95 -22.09 -23.43 2.30
CA PHE A 95 -21.48 -24.37 1.36
C PHE A 95 -21.04 -25.68 2.03
N LEU A 96 -20.34 -25.59 3.17
CA LEU A 96 -19.91 -26.77 3.94
C LEU A 96 -21.10 -27.58 4.48
N GLU A 97 -22.16 -26.89 4.91
CA GLU A 97 -23.39 -27.46 5.45
C GLU A 97 -24.37 -27.93 4.36
N LYS A 98 -24.06 -27.70 3.07
CA LYS A 98 -24.91 -28.03 1.90
C LYS A 98 -26.32 -27.44 1.98
N ARG A 99 -26.44 -26.25 2.56
CA ARG A 99 -27.68 -25.48 2.62
C ARG A 99 -27.56 -24.21 1.78
N GLN A 100 -28.70 -23.58 1.50
CA GLN A 100 -28.70 -22.24 0.92
C GLN A 100 -28.16 -21.22 1.95
N PRO A 101 -27.30 -20.27 1.55
CA PRO A 101 -26.86 -19.19 2.42
C PRO A 101 -28.00 -18.21 2.71
N ASP A 102 -28.05 -17.68 3.93
CA ASP A 102 -28.98 -16.61 4.31
C ASP A 102 -28.23 -15.32 4.61
N PHE A 103 -28.27 -14.40 3.63
CA PHE A 103 -27.68 -13.07 3.74
C PHE A 103 -28.66 -11.99 4.22
N SER A 104 -29.93 -12.33 4.49
CA SER A 104 -30.96 -11.34 4.85
C SER A 104 -30.67 -10.62 6.17
N LYS A 105 -29.90 -11.26 7.06
CA LYS A 105 -29.46 -10.73 8.35
C LYS A 105 -28.36 -9.65 8.26
N PHE A 106 -27.71 -9.48 7.12
CA PHE A 106 -26.62 -8.51 6.96
C PHE A 106 -27.14 -7.16 6.42
N PRO A 107 -26.75 -6.03 7.02
CA PRO A 107 -27.23 -4.72 6.61
C PRO A 107 -26.68 -4.33 5.24
N ARG A 108 -27.57 -3.96 4.31
CA ARG A 108 -27.17 -3.37 3.02
C ARG A 108 -26.78 -1.90 3.24
N ARG A 109 -25.50 -1.60 3.08
CA ARG A 109 -24.99 -0.21 3.12
C ARG A 109 -25.26 0.46 1.77
N PRO A 110 -25.59 1.76 1.76
CA PRO A 110 -25.90 2.52 0.54
C PRO A 110 -24.68 2.68 -0.38
#